data_AF-A0A6C0LIE6-F1
#
_entry.id   AF-A0A6C0LIE6-F1
#
_cell.length_a   1.000
_cell.length_b   1.000
_cell.length_c   1.000
_cell.angle_alpha   90.00
_cell.angle_beta   90.00
_cell.angle_gamma   90.00
#
_symmetry.space_group_name_H-M   'P 1'
#
loop_
_entity.id
_entity.type
_entity.pdbx_description
1 polymer ?
#
loop_
_entity_poly.entity_id
_entity_poly.type
_entity_poly.pdbx_seq_one_letter_code
_entity_poly.pdbx_strand_id
1 'polypeptide(L)'
;MTDKNSELIKRISDYITSQTEKINKNELKKAVGEIFDDVTKLKKKNPDAKKRPPSEYNNYIKEHMAILKADPTNKMNAIEKMKHITLLWKEHKKQKEEVKEEEIKEVKEEEEEEEIQEVKEEEILKSKTPRKGLGAVKK
;
A
#
# COMPACT_ATOMS: atom_id res chain seq x y z
N MET A 1 11.92 -6.56 37.15
CA MET A 1 11.34 -7.18 35.93
C MET A 1 10.62 -8.43 36.39
N THR A 2 9.30 -8.49 36.31
CA THR A 2 8.55 -9.72 36.60
C THR A 2 8.81 -10.72 35.47
N ASP A 3 9.19 -11.94 35.83
CA ASP A 3 9.33 -13.03 34.86
C ASP A 3 7.95 -13.31 34.26
N LYS A 4 7.84 -13.33 32.93
CA LYS A 4 6.58 -13.60 32.22
C LYS A 4 5.95 -14.92 32.69
N ASN A 5 6.78 -15.91 33.03
CA ASN A 5 6.30 -17.18 33.55
C ASN A 5 5.62 -17.02 34.92
N SER A 6 6.18 -16.18 35.81
CA SER A 6 5.58 -15.91 37.12
C SER A 6 4.23 -15.18 37.00
N GLU A 7 4.10 -14.29 36.02
CA GLU A 7 2.86 -13.55 35.78
C GLU A 7 1.77 -14.42 35.12
N LEU A 8 2.15 -15.33 34.20
CA LEU A 8 1.25 -16.34 33.66
C LEU A 8 0.69 -17.25 34.75
N ILE A 9 1.56 -17.80 35.59
CA ILE A 9 1.18 -18.69 36.70
C ILE A 9 0.19 -17.96 37.60
N LYS A 10 0.52 -16.73 38.02
CA LYS A 10 -0.34 -15.93 38.88
C LYS A 10 -1.73 -15.71 38.27
N ARG A 11 -1.83 -15.23 37.03
CA ARG A 11 -3.13 -14.96 36.40
C ARG A 11 -3.97 -16.21 36.17
N ILE A 12 -3.33 -17.34 35.83
CA ILE A 12 -4.04 -18.61 35.68
C ILE A 12 -4.56 -19.09 37.04
N SER A 13 -3.76 -18.99 38.10
CA SER A 13 -4.18 -19.30 39.46
C SER A 13 -5.32 -18.40 39.96
N ASP A 14 -5.23 -17.09 39.69
CA ASP A 14 -6.28 -16.13 40.03
C ASP A 14 -7.58 -16.47 39.29
N TYR A 15 -7.50 -16.81 37.99
CA TYR A 15 -8.66 -17.26 37.24
C TYR A 15 -9.27 -18.52 37.85
N ILE A 16 -8.49 -19.58 38.10
CA ILE A 16 -9.01 -20.84 38.65
C ILE A 16 -9.66 -20.63 40.02
N THR A 17 -9.04 -19.83 40.91
CA THR A 17 -9.55 -19.55 42.25
C THR A 17 -10.78 -18.64 42.27
N SER A 18 -10.96 -17.80 41.24
CA SER A 18 -12.16 -16.98 41.09
C SER A 18 -13.41 -17.75 40.67
N GLN A 19 -13.25 -18.98 40.17
CA GLN A 19 -14.38 -19.79 39.72
C GLN A 19 -14.98 -20.56 40.90
N THR A 20 -16.27 -20.32 41.14
CA THR A 20 -17.04 -20.98 42.21
C THR A 20 -17.66 -22.30 41.77
N GLU A 21 -17.68 -22.57 40.45
CA GLU A 21 -18.29 -23.76 39.84
C GLU A 21 -17.27 -24.57 39.02
N LYS A 22 -17.64 -25.81 38.66
CA LYS A 22 -16.79 -26.67 37.81
C LYS A 22 -16.70 -26.10 36.40
N ILE A 23 -15.52 -25.59 36.05
CA ILE A 23 -15.21 -25.03 34.72
C ILE A 23 -15.18 -26.14 33.67
N ASN A 24 -15.80 -25.90 32.51
CA ASN A 24 -15.68 -26.80 31.36
C ASN A 24 -14.28 -26.69 30.72
N LYS A 25 -13.74 -27.80 30.21
CA LYS A 25 -12.45 -27.85 29.51
C LYS A 25 -12.31 -26.79 28.41
N ASN A 26 -13.39 -26.52 27.67
CA ASN A 26 -13.39 -25.54 26.59
C ASN A 26 -13.23 -24.10 27.09
N GLU A 27 -13.87 -23.76 28.21
CA GLU A 27 -13.78 -22.44 28.84
C GLU A 27 -12.40 -22.24 29.47
N LEU A 28 -11.88 -23.26 30.15
CA LEU A 28 -10.52 -23.22 30.71
C LEU A 28 -9.48 -23.03 29.60
N LYS A 29 -9.58 -23.78 28.49
CA LYS A 29 -8.66 -23.64 27.36
C LYS A 29 -8.73 -22.24 26.75
N LYS A 30 -9.92 -21.66 26.63
CA LYS A 30 -10.12 -20.30 26.13
C LYS A 30 -9.48 -19.27 27.06
N ALA A 31 -9.78 -19.34 28.36
CA ALA A 31 -9.25 -18.41 29.36
C ALA A 31 -7.72 -18.47 29.48
N VAL A 32 -7.13 -19.67 29.48
CA VAL A 32 -5.67 -19.83 29.47
C VAL A 32 -5.05 -19.25 28.20
N GLY A 33 -5.71 -19.43 27.04
CA GLY A 33 -5.28 -18.80 25.78
C GLY A 33 -5.33 -17.28 25.82
N GLU A 34 -6.38 -16.70 26.39
CA GLU A 34 -6.52 -15.25 26.56
C GLU A 34 -5.46 -14.68 27.52
N ILE A 35 -5.23 -15.34 28.66
CA ILE A 35 -4.18 -14.95 29.61
C ILE A 35 -2.80 -15.05 28.97
N PHE A 36 -2.54 -16.12 28.22
CA PHE A 36 -1.29 -16.28 27.51
C PHE A 36 -1.07 -15.18 26.49
N ASP A 37 -2.10 -14.87 25.70
CA ASP A 37 -2.04 -13.80 24.72
C ASP A 37 -1.84 -12.43 25.38
N ASP A 38 -2.49 -12.16 26.51
CA ASP A 38 -2.33 -10.90 27.24
C ASP A 38 -0.93 -10.70 27.84
N VAL A 39 -0.28 -11.77 28.29
CA VAL A 39 1.05 -11.70 28.93
C VAL A 39 2.18 -11.77 27.89
N THR A 40 2.00 -12.56 26.83
CA THR A 40 3.08 -12.85 25.87
C THR A 40 2.96 -12.07 24.57
N LYS A 41 1.75 -11.78 24.10
CA LYS A 41 1.53 -11.00 22.89
C LYS A 41 1.37 -9.53 23.31
N LEU A 42 2.17 -8.66 22.70
CA LEU A 42 1.81 -7.25 22.61
C LEU A 42 0.47 -7.21 21.87
N LYS A 43 -0.63 -6.93 22.58
CA LYS A 43 -1.99 -6.85 22.03
C LYS A 43 -1.94 -6.28 20.62
N LYS A 44 -2.28 -7.10 19.63
CA LYS A 44 -2.23 -6.68 18.23
C LYS A 44 -3.24 -5.56 18.04
N LYS A 45 -2.67 -4.37 17.83
CA LYS A 45 -3.24 -3.12 17.32
C LYS A 45 -4.19 -2.42 18.30
N ASN A 46 -3.68 -1.32 18.86
CA ASN A 46 -4.49 -0.20 19.29
C ASN A 46 -5.62 0.02 18.26
N PRO A 47 -6.90 0.04 18.66
CA PRO A 47 -7.99 0.38 17.74
C PRO A 47 -7.79 1.77 17.12
N ASP A 48 -7.07 2.66 17.83
CA ASP A 48 -6.68 4.00 17.38
C ASP A 48 -5.40 4.05 16.54
N ALA A 49 -4.75 2.91 16.29
CA ALA A 49 -3.57 2.89 15.42
C ALA A 49 -3.99 3.26 14.00
N LYS A 50 -3.41 4.35 13.46
CA LYS A 50 -3.63 4.78 12.08
C LYS A 50 -3.41 3.61 11.12
N LYS A 51 -4.48 3.17 10.45
CA LYS A 51 -4.42 2.15 9.41
C LYS A 51 -3.65 2.72 8.22
N ARG A 52 -2.87 1.87 7.54
CA ARG A 52 -2.20 2.26 6.29
C ARG A 52 -3.27 2.67 5.27
N PRO A 53 -3.00 3.70 4.45
CA PRO A 53 -3.90 4.04 3.37
C PRO A 53 -4.03 2.86 2.39
N PRO A 54 -5.22 2.65 1.80
CA PRO A 54 -5.40 1.65 0.75
C PRO A 54 -4.51 1.96 -0.46
N SER A 55 -4.01 0.91 -1.13
CA SER A 55 -3.32 1.05 -2.40
C SER A 55 -4.27 1.50 -3.50
N GLU A 56 -3.73 2.02 -4.61
CA GLU A 56 -4.51 2.41 -5.80
C GLU A 56 -5.41 1.27 -6.29
N TYR A 57 -4.87 0.04 -6.38
CA TYR A 57 -5.65 -1.13 -6.77
C TYR A 57 -6.80 -1.44 -5.79
N ASN A 58 -6.58 -1.25 -4.49
CA ASN A 58 -7.63 -1.48 -3.50
C ASN A 58 -8.75 -0.44 -3.61
N ASN A 59 -8.40 0.82 -3.92
CA ASN A 59 -9.39 1.86 -4.20
C ASN A 59 -10.18 1.52 -5.46
N TYR A 60 -9.47 1.12 -6.53
CA TYR A 60 -10.08 0.71 -7.79
C TYR A 60 -11.06 -0.45 -7.62
N ILE A 61 -10.68 -1.49 -6.88
CA ILE A 61 -11.59 -2.60 -6.55
C ILE A 61 -12.81 -2.10 -5.80
N LYS A 62 -12.62 -1.24 -4.80
CA LYS A 62 -13.72 -0.75 -3.96
C LYS A 62 -14.78 -0.02 -4.79
N GLU A 63 -14.34 0.83 -5.72
CA GLU A 63 -15.22 1.58 -6.62
C GLU A 63 -15.94 0.66 -7.60
N HIS A 64 -15.21 -0.18 -8.33
CA HIS A 64 -15.81 -1.05 -9.34
C HIS A 64 -16.70 -2.14 -8.73
N MET A 65 -16.34 -2.64 -7.55
CA MET A 65 -17.18 -3.58 -6.81
C MET A 65 -18.49 -2.92 -6.35
N ALA A 66 -18.48 -1.63 -6.00
CA ALA A 66 -19.69 -0.90 -5.67
C ALA A 66 -20.61 -0.76 -6.90
N ILE A 67 -20.04 -0.42 -8.07
CA ILE A 67 -20.76 -0.32 -9.33
C ILE A 67 -21.43 -1.66 -9.69
N LEU A 68 -20.65 -2.75 -9.71
CA LEU A 68 -21.17 -4.09 -10.05
C LEU A 68 -22.18 -4.64 -9.02
N LYS A 69 -22.20 -4.12 -7.79
CA LYS A 69 -23.20 -4.48 -6.77
C LYS A 69 -24.45 -3.62 -6.85
N ALA A 70 -24.32 -2.37 -7.29
CA ALA A 70 -25.44 -1.46 -7.47
C ALA A 70 -26.28 -1.80 -8.70
N ASP A 71 -25.69 -2.43 -9.72
CA ASP A 71 -26.40 -2.90 -10.90
C ASP A 71 -27.27 -4.14 -10.58
N PRO A 72 -28.62 -4.03 -10.58
CA PRO A 72 -29.51 -5.14 -10.28
C PRO A 72 -29.56 -6.20 -11.40
N THR A 73 -29.03 -5.88 -12.58
CA THR A 73 -28.97 -6.83 -13.71
C THR A 73 -27.72 -7.72 -13.64
N ASN A 74 -26.76 -7.37 -12.79
CA ASN A 74 -25.52 -8.10 -12.63
C ASN A 74 -25.71 -9.37 -11.80
N LYS A 75 -25.68 -10.52 -12.49
CA LYS A 75 -25.82 -11.86 -11.90
C LYS A 75 -24.49 -12.52 -11.52
N MET A 76 -23.36 -11.82 -11.65
CA MET A 76 -22.05 -12.39 -11.35
C MET A 76 -21.91 -12.69 -9.85
N ASN A 77 -21.26 -13.80 -9.52
CA ASN A 77 -20.88 -14.11 -8.14
C ASN A 77 -19.72 -13.20 -7.67
N ALA A 78 -19.49 -13.06 -6.36
CA ALA A 78 -18.41 -12.26 -5.79
C ALA A 78 -17.02 -12.60 -6.36
N ILE A 79 -16.76 -13.89 -6.60
CA ILE A 79 -15.51 -14.36 -7.21
C ILE A 79 -15.39 -13.87 -8.66
N GLU A 80 -16.49 -13.89 -9.41
CA GLU A 80 -16.54 -13.46 -10.81
C GLU A 80 -16.39 -11.93 -10.91
N LYS A 81 -17.06 -11.18 -10.03
CA LYS A 81 -16.88 -9.72 -9.93
C LYS A 81 -15.42 -9.36 -9.67
N MET A 82 -14.75 -10.06 -8.74
CA MET A 82 -13.32 -9.83 -8.48
C MET A 82 -12.44 -10.15 -9.70
N LYS A 83 -12.70 -11.25 -10.40
CA LYS A 83 -11.96 -11.60 -11.62
C LYS A 83 -12.16 -10.54 -12.71
N HIS A 84 -13.40 -10.11 -12.94
CA HIS A 84 -13.74 -9.08 -13.91
C HIS A 84 -13.02 -7.76 -13.60
N ILE A 85 -13.07 -7.29 -12.36
CA ILE A 85 -12.35 -6.08 -11.92
C ILE A 85 -10.83 -6.22 -12.11
N THR A 86 -10.28 -7.41 -11.83
CA THR A 86 -8.84 -7.66 -12.01
C THR A 86 -8.44 -7.56 -13.49
N LEU A 87 -9.29 -8.02 -14.41
CA LEU A 87 -9.08 -7.89 -15.86
C LEU A 87 -9.13 -6.43 -16.29
N LEU A 88 -10.17 -5.69 -15.88
CA LEU A 88 -10.30 -4.26 -16.16
C LEU A 88 -9.10 -3.46 -15.66
N TRP A 89 -8.58 -3.78 -14.47
CA TRP A 89 -7.39 -3.13 -13.94
C TRP A 89 -6.14 -3.38 -14.79
N LYS A 90 -5.97 -4.60 -15.32
CA LYS A 90 -4.85 -4.94 -16.21
C LYS A 90 -4.95 -4.20 -17.54
N GLU A 91 -6.16 -4.14 -18.11
CA GLU A 91 -6.43 -3.40 -19.35
C GLU A 91 -6.17 -1.90 -19.16
N HIS A 92 -6.66 -1.31 -18.08
CA HIS A 92 -6.42 0.09 -17.74
C HIS A 92 -4.92 0.39 -17.57
N LYS A 93 -4.14 -0.53 -17.02
CA LYS A 93 -2.68 -0.40 -16.95
C LYS A 93 -2.01 -0.48 -18.30
N LYS A 94 -2.43 -1.42 -19.15
CA LYS A 94 -1.90 -1.58 -20.51
C LYS A 94 -2.19 -0.33 -21.35
N GLN A 95 -3.40 0.22 -21.28
CA GLN A 95 -3.78 1.46 -21.95
C GLN A 95 -2.98 2.65 -21.42
N LYS A 96 -2.75 2.73 -20.09
CA LYS A 96 -1.91 3.78 -19.50
C LYS A 96 -0.43 3.65 -19.88
N GLU A 97 0.05 2.46 -20.18
CA GLU A 97 1.40 2.21 -20.71
C GLU A 97 1.49 2.52 -22.21
N GLU A 98 0.47 2.18 -23.01
CA GLU A 98 0.41 2.53 -24.44
C GLU A 98 0.33 4.06 -24.64
N VAL A 99 -0.47 4.78 -23.85
CA VAL A 99 -0.53 6.25 -23.90
C VAL A 99 0.80 6.90 -23.51
N LYS A 100 1.58 6.28 -22.61
CA LYS A 100 2.93 6.76 -22.28
C LYS A 100 3.95 6.49 -23.39
N GLU A 101 3.81 5.41 -24.16
CA GLU A 101 4.67 5.16 -25.32
C GLU A 101 4.32 6.07 -26.51
N GLU A 102 3.06 6.47 -26.67
CA GLU A 102 2.63 7.45 -27.68
C GLU A 102 3.03 8.88 -27.32
N GLU A 103 2.89 9.32 -26.06
CA GLU A 103 3.38 10.64 -25.59
C GLU A 103 4.91 10.80 -25.77
N ILE A 104 5.69 9.71 -25.63
CA ILE A 104 7.15 9.76 -25.85
C ILE A 104 7.50 9.84 -27.35
N LYS A 105 6.62 9.41 -28.26
CA LYS A 105 6.81 9.57 -29.70
C LYS A 105 6.38 10.94 -30.21
N GLU A 106 5.26 11.47 -29.71
CA GLU A 106 4.78 12.82 -30.09
C GLU A 106 5.74 13.93 -29.63
N VAL A 107 6.32 13.83 -28.42
CA VAL A 107 7.33 14.79 -27.95
C VAL A 107 8.64 14.69 -28.74
N LYS A 108 8.98 13.51 -29.30
CA LYS A 108 10.22 13.32 -30.05
C LYS A 108 10.12 13.72 -31.53
N GLU A 109 8.91 13.72 -32.11
CA GLU A 109 8.68 14.31 -33.43
C GLU A 109 8.50 15.85 -33.35
N GLU A 110 7.99 16.41 -32.24
CA GLU A 110 7.97 17.88 -32.05
C GLU A 110 9.35 18.47 -31.69
N GLU A 111 10.21 17.79 -30.92
CA GLU A 111 11.59 18.27 -30.67
C GLU A 111 12.47 18.25 -31.93
N GLU A 112 12.24 17.33 -32.88
CA GLU A 112 13.05 17.23 -34.11
C GLU A 112 12.63 18.26 -35.19
N GLU A 113 11.41 18.82 -35.13
CA GLU A 113 11.00 19.95 -35.98
C GLU A 113 11.41 21.32 -35.43
N GLU A 114 11.53 21.52 -34.10
CA GLU A 114 12.01 22.79 -33.54
C GLU A 114 13.54 22.95 -33.59
N GLU A 115 14.33 21.87 -33.54
CA GLU A 115 15.81 21.96 -33.57
C GLU A 115 16.36 22.41 -34.95
N ILE A 116 15.61 22.29 -36.05
CA ILE A 116 16.06 22.75 -37.38
C ILE A 116 15.84 24.26 -37.58
N GLN A 117 14.94 24.90 -36.81
CA GLN A 117 14.69 26.35 -36.94
C GLN A 117 15.57 27.24 -36.03
N GLU A 118 15.99 26.78 -34.84
CA GLU A 118 16.83 27.61 -33.95
C GLU A 118 18.31 27.71 -34.36
N VAL A 119 18.86 26.74 -35.12
CA VAL A 119 20.29 26.73 -35.48
C VAL A 119 20.65 27.84 -36.49
N LYS A 120 19.67 28.54 -37.08
CA LYS A 120 19.92 29.65 -38.02
C LYS A 120 19.98 31.05 -37.39
N GLU A 121 19.56 31.23 -36.14
CA GLU A 121 19.48 32.58 -35.53
C GLU A 121 20.52 32.87 -34.42
N GLU A 122 21.15 31.86 -33.79
CA GLU A 122 22.09 32.11 -32.68
C GLU A 122 23.59 32.25 -33.06
N GLU A 123 24.00 32.13 -34.32
CA GLU A 123 25.43 32.26 -34.70
C GLU A 123 25.99 33.71 -34.57
N ILE A 124 25.17 34.72 -34.27
CA ILE A 124 25.60 36.13 -34.32
C ILE A 124 25.90 36.78 -32.95
N LEU A 125 25.46 36.23 -31.81
CA LEU A 125 25.52 36.97 -30.54
C LEU A 125 25.91 36.12 -29.33
N LYS A 126 27.22 35.96 -29.09
CA LYS A 126 27.91 36.30 -27.81
C LYS A 126 29.30 35.68 -27.74
N SER A 127 30.19 36.26 -28.53
CA SER A 127 31.54 36.53 -28.05
C SER A 127 31.46 37.37 -26.76
N LYS A 128 31.78 36.77 -25.61
CA LYS A 128 32.50 37.37 -24.45
C LYS A 128 32.42 36.47 -23.21
N THR A 129 33.60 35.98 -22.84
CA THR A 129 34.05 35.46 -21.54
C THR A 129 33.69 36.37 -20.34
N PRO A 130 33.78 35.95 -19.04
CA PRO A 130 34.79 35.03 -18.48
C PRO A 130 34.40 34.05 -17.35
N ARG A 131 35.35 33.14 -17.11
CA ARG A 131 35.50 32.10 -16.06
C ARG A 131 35.35 32.60 -14.61
N LYS A 132 34.60 31.84 -13.80
CA LYS A 132 34.78 31.58 -12.34
C LYS A 132 34.04 30.26 -12.03
N GLY A 133 34.51 29.29 -11.25
CA GLY A 133 35.73 29.12 -10.49
C GLY A 133 35.86 27.63 -10.14
N LEU A 134 37.09 27.14 -10.08
CA LEU A 134 37.43 25.79 -9.64
C LEU A 134 37.09 25.59 -8.16
N GLY A 135 36.50 24.45 -7.82
CA GLY A 135 36.41 24.00 -6.44
C GLY A 135 36.01 22.53 -6.36
N ALA A 136 36.88 21.72 -5.75
CA ALA A 136 36.72 20.33 -5.30
C ALA A 136 37.22 19.21 -6.23
N VAL A 137 38.53 18.91 -6.13
CA VAL A 137 39.04 17.53 -6.28
C VAL A 137 39.58 17.11 -4.92
N LYS A 138 38.96 16.08 -4.34
CA LYS A 138 39.46 15.35 -3.16
C LYS A 138 40.52 14.34 -3.60
N LYS A 139 41.65 14.31 -2.91
CA LYS A 139 42.32 13.08 -2.48
C LYS A 139 43.15 13.35 -1.25
#